data_AF-A0A3L7TU13-F1
#
_entry.id   AF-A0A3L7TU13-F1
#
_cell.length_a   1.000
_cell.length_b   1.000
_cell.length_c   1.000
_cell.angle_alpha   90.00
_cell.angle_beta   90.00
_cell.angle_gamma   90.00
#
_symmetry.space_group_name_H-M   'P 1'
#
loop_
_entity.id
_entity.type
_entity.pdbx_description
1 polymer ?
#
loop_
_entity_poly.entity_id
_entity_poly.type
_entity_poly.pdbx_seq_one_letter_code
_entity_poly.pdbx_strand_id
1 'polypeptide(L)'
;MSNEVDGCVRGLQEKSQEKSRDESRDRNTSACAVRRGVAFFVNIVRHTRQEGLAVGFAYCVRAIRSAFPSWQRDDGELAAERYLKALGYRILARNWRSPRDRRDEADLIALTPDAAECVIVEVKRAAGPWDALERVDSRKKEVLWRLLLDLESASNARASRHALGKGRTLARALTHARSIRVDLIGVRGVGRSATMVRHETAIFERRRDSKQHSPAHQSHARDPPRDPPRDPTRDPTRDPPRDQRQ
;
A
#
# COMPACT_ATOMS: atom_id res chain seq x y z
N MET A 1 -35.26 -48.41 1.68
CA MET A 1 -35.74 -47.30 0.82
C MET A 1 -36.09 -46.10 1.70
N SER A 2 -35.14 -45.55 2.46
CA SER A 2 -35.45 -44.54 3.50
C SER A 2 -34.44 -43.40 3.61
N ASN A 3 -33.48 -43.26 2.69
CA ASN A 3 -32.42 -42.24 2.80
C ASN A 3 -32.48 -41.12 1.73
N GLU A 4 -33.52 -41.07 0.90
CA GLU A 4 -33.59 -40.10 -0.21
C GLU A 4 -34.44 -38.85 0.07
N VAL A 5 -35.18 -38.80 1.19
CA VAL A 5 -36.16 -37.72 1.44
C VAL A 5 -35.58 -36.58 2.29
N ASP A 6 -34.48 -36.80 3.02
CA ASP A 6 -33.89 -35.79 3.93
C ASP A 6 -33.02 -34.73 3.25
N GLY A 7 -32.59 -34.97 2.01
CA GLY A 7 -31.74 -34.02 1.26
C GLY A 7 -32.48 -32.79 0.73
N CYS A 8 -33.79 -32.91 0.46
CA CYS A 8 -34.56 -31.85 -0.20
C CYS A 8 -34.94 -30.71 0.77
N VAL A 9 -35.14 -31.00 2.05
CA VAL A 9 -35.59 -30.00 3.04
C VAL A 9 -34.44 -29.09 3.48
N ARG A 10 -33.18 -29.56 3.53
CA ARG A 10 -32.02 -28.73 3.90
C ARG A 10 -31.71 -27.64 2.85
N GLY A 11 -31.90 -27.93 1.56
CA GLY A 11 -31.60 -26.96 0.50
C GLY A 11 -32.52 -25.74 0.46
N LEU A 12 -33.73 -25.83 1.02
CA LEU A 12 -34.69 -24.73 1.08
C LEU A 12 -34.44 -23.80 2.27
N GLN A 13 -33.95 -24.33 3.40
CA GLN A 13 -33.59 -23.51 4.57
C GLN A 13 -32.33 -22.66 4.32
N GLU A 14 -31.33 -23.17 3.60
CA GLU A 14 -30.12 -22.39 3.27
C GLU A 14 -30.42 -21.24 2.30
N LYS A 15 -31.26 -21.46 1.28
CA LYS A 15 -31.67 -20.39 0.35
C LYS A 15 -32.46 -19.26 1.02
N SER A 16 -33.24 -19.57 2.06
CA SER A 16 -33.97 -18.55 2.80
C SER A 16 -33.07 -17.74 3.75
N GLN A 17 -32.00 -18.33 4.28
CA GLN A 17 -31.02 -17.59 5.09
C GLN A 17 -30.11 -16.69 4.26
N GLU A 18 -29.75 -17.08 3.03
CA GLU A 18 -28.91 -16.26 2.16
C GLU A 18 -29.65 -15.01 1.63
N LYS A 19 -30.93 -15.16 1.28
CA LYS A 19 -31.77 -14.03 0.84
C LYS A 19 -31.98 -12.96 1.93
N SER A 20 -32.11 -13.36 3.19
CA SER A 20 -32.25 -12.42 4.32
C SER A 20 -30.96 -11.69 4.68
N ARG A 21 -29.78 -12.27 4.39
CA ARG A 21 -28.47 -11.63 4.60
C ARG A 21 -28.19 -10.54 3.56
N ASP A 22 -28.62 -10.71 2.32
CA ASP A 22 -28.42 -9.68 1.28
C ASP A 22 -29.32 -8.46 1.50
N GLU A 23 -30.60 -8.65 1.88
CA GLU A 23 -31.51 -7.54 2.22
C GLU A 23 -31.09 -6.75 3.48
N SER A 24 -30.35 -7.38 4.39
CA SER A 24 -29.75 -6.71 5.55
C SER A 24 -28.54 -5.85 5.16
N ARG A 25 -27.82 -6.24 4.09
CA ARG A 25 -26.61 -5.56 3.61
C ARG A 25 -26.95 -4.28 2.84
N ASP A 26 -28.04 -4.29 2.06
CA ASP A 26 -28.52 -3.12 1.33
C ASP A 26 -29.10 -2.03 2.23
N ARG A 27 -29.77 -2.43 3.32
CA ARG A 27 -30.30 -1.48 4.33
C ARG A 27 -29.18 -0.75 5.09
N ASN A 28 -28.10 -1.44 5.43
CA ASN A 28 -26.95 -0.82 6.10
C ASN A 28 -26.16 0.13 5.19
N THR A 29 -26.10 -0.18 3.89
CA THR A 29 -25.42 0.65 2.89
C THR A 29 -26.18 1.96 2.64
N SER A 30 -27.51 1.89 2.60
CA SER A 30 -28.41 3.04 2.47
C SER A 30 -28.38 3.95 3.70
N ALA A 31 -28.41 3.38 4.91
CA ALA A 31 -28.29 4.16 6.16
C ALA A 31 -26.93 4.88 6.28
N CYS A 32 -25.85 4.27 5.77
CA CYS A 32 -24.52 4.89 5.76
C CYS A 32 -24.43 6.04 4.73
N ALA A 33 -25.12 5.94 3.60
CA ALA A 33 -25.20 7.01 2.60
C ALA A 33 -25.98 8.22 3.12
N VAL A 34 -27.13 8.00 3.78
CA VAL A 34 -27.95 9.06 4.37
C VAL A 34 -27.20 9.81 5.48
N ARG A 35 -26.53 9.09 6.39
CA ARG A 35 -25.73 9.72 7.46
C ARG A 35 -24.56 10.57 6.92
N ARG A 36 -23.93 10.16 5.82
CA ARG A 36 -22.90 10.97 5.14
C ARG A 36 -23.48 12.21 4.46
N GLY A 37 -24.66 12.11 3.86
CA GLY A 37 -25.36 13.25 3.27
C GLY A 37 -25.70 14.33 4.30
N VAL A 38 -26.20 13.92 5.47
CA VAL A 38 -26.53 14.84 6.58
C VAL A 38 -25.27 15.52 7.14
N ALA A 39 -24.20 14.75 7.39
CA ALA A 39 -22.94 15.32 7.87
C ALA A 39 -22.28 16.29 6.87
N PHE A 40 -22.41 16.00 5.57
CA PHE A 40 -21.95 16.88 4.50
C PHE A 40 -22.72 18.22 4.51
N PHE A 41 -24.04 18.16 4.61
CA PHE A 41 -24.90 19.35 4.63
C PHE A 41 -24.64 20.23 5.86
N VAL A 42 -24.50 19.63 7.05
CA VAL A 42 -24.19 20.36 8.29
C VAL A 42 -22.84 21.08 8.20
N ASN A 43 -21.82 20.46 7.58
CA ASN A 43 -20.52 21.09 7.41
C ASN A 43 -20.55 22.23 6.39
N ILE A 44 -21.34 22.14 5.32
CA ILE A 44 -21.51 23.24 4.35
C ILE A 44 -22.12 24.46 5.04
N VAL A 45 -23.21 24.26 5.80
CA VAL A 45 -23.92 25.34 6.51
C VAL A 45 -23.02 26.02 7.55
N ARG A 46 -22.11 25.26 8.19
CA ARG A 46 -21.16 25.80 9.15
C ARG A 46 -20.09 26.67 8.48
N HIS A 47 -19.56 26.27 7.33
CA HIS A 47 -18.53 27.05 6.61
C HIS A 47 -19.11 28.31 5.94
N THR A 48 -20.32 28.25 5.39
CA THR A 48 -20.97 29.46 4.83
C THR A 48 -21.30 30.51 5.89
N ARG A 49 -21.56 30.10 7.15
CA ARG A 49 -21.85 31.02 8.25
C ARG A 49 -20.61 31.68 8.88
N GLN A 50 -19.44 31.05 8.83
CA GLN A 50 -18.24 31.56 9.52
C GLN A 50 -17.21 32.22 8.59
N GLU A 51 -17.16 31.84 7.31
CA GLU A 51 -16.04 32.24 6.41
C GLU A 51 -16.51 32.80 5.06
N GLY A 52 -17.82 32.99 4.89
CA GLY A 52 -18.42 33.55 3.68
C GLY A 52 -18.74 32.53 2.59
N LEU A 53 -19.63 32.92 1.68
CA LEU A 53 -20.19 32.06 0.61
C LEU A 53 -19.12 31.46 -0.32
N ALA A 54 -18.01 32.18 -0.56
CA ALA A 54 -16.93 31.71 -1.41
C ALA A 54 -16.22 30.46 -0.83
N VAL A 55 -16.02 30.42 0.48
CA VAL A 55 -15.36 29.27 1.15
C VAL A 55 -16.29 28.08 1.24
N GLY A 56 -17.59 28.31 1.53
CA GLY A 56 -18.62 27.27 1.46
C GLY A 56 -18.77 26.66 0.06
N PHE A 57 -18.70 27.48 -1.00
CA PHE A 57 -18.71 27.01 -2.38
C PHE A 57 -17.45 26.19 -2.72
N ALA A 58 -16.26 26.66 -2.33
CA ALA A 58 -15.01 25.91 -2.51
C ALA A 58 -15.04 24.55 -1.78
N TYR A 59 -15.61 24.49 -0.58
CA TYR A 59 -15.82 23.24 0.16
C TYR A 59 -16.79 22.31 -0.58
N CYS A 60 -17.93 22.82 -1.07
CA CYS A 60 -18.89 22.05 -1.88
C CYS A 60 -18.24 21.47 -3.14
N VAL A 61 -17.54 22.30 -3.93
CA VAL A 61 -16.86 21.86 -5.16
C VAL A 61 -15.81 20.79 -4.85
N ARG A 62 -15.03 20.96 -3.78
CA ARG A 62 -14.01 20.00 -3.34
C ARG A 62 -14.63 18.67 -2.90
N ALA A 63 -15.72 18.71 -2.15
CA ALA A 63 -16.40 17.51 -1.68
C ALA A 63 -17.13 16.77 -2.82
N ILE A 64 -17.75 17.49 -3.74
CA ILE A 64 -18.38 16.93 -4.94
C ILE A 64 -17.31 16.28 -5.83
N ARG A 65 -16.15 16.91 -6.06
CA ARG A 65 -15.02 16.27 -6.77
C ARG A 65 -14.52 14.99 -6.09
N SER A 66 -14.57 14.93 -4.76
CA SER A 66 -14.19 13.71 -4.02
C SER A 66 -15.26 12.60 -4.06
N ALA A 67 -16.52 12.97 -4.33
CA ALA A 67 -17.67 12.08 -4.38
C ALA A 67 -17.95 11.50 -5.78
N PHE A 68 -17.41 12.12 -6.84
CA PHE A 68 -17.53 11.64 -8.22
C PHE A 68 -16.15 11.38 -8.88
N PRO A 69 -15.45 10.28 -8.54
CA PRO A 69 -14.10 9.97 -9.05
C PRO A 69 -14.05 9.58 -10.54
N SER A 70 -15.20 9.48 -11.22
CA SER A 70 -15.31 8.89 -12.57
C SER A 70 -15.42 9.90 -13.72
N TRP A 71 -15.34 11.20 -13.46
CA TRP A 71 -15.76 12.20 -14.47
C TRP A 71 -14.69 12.78 -15.39
N GLN A 72 -13.44 12.31 -15.34
CA GLN A 72 -12.51 12.35 -16.46
C GLN A 72 -11.25 11.59 -16.03
N ARG A 73 -11.14 10.32 -16.46
CA ARG A 73 -9.86 9.62 -16.39
C ARG A 73 -9.01 10.17 -17.53
N ASP A 74 -7.82 10.68 -17.22
CA ASP A 74 -6.94 11.27 -18.23
C ASP A 74 -6.62 10.24 -19.33
N ASP A 75 -6.68 10.67 -20.59
CA ASP A 75 -6.46 9.77 -21.73
C ASP A 75 -5.04 9.17 -21.73
N GLY A 76 -4.08 9.93 -21.19
CA GLY A 76 -2.72 9.48 -20.97
C GLY A 76 -2.64 8.39 -19.91
N GLU A 77 -3.29 8.58 -18.77
CA GLU A 77 -3.38 7.53 -17.73
C GLU A 77 -4.01 6.24 -18.29
N LEU A 78 -5.06 6.36 -19.10
CA LEU A 78 -5.70 5.20 -19.71
C LEU A 78 -4.77 4.48 -20.70
N ALA A 79 -4.00 5.23 -21.50
CA ALA A 79 -3.01 4.67 -22.41
C ALA A 79 -1.89 3.94 -21.66
N ALA A 80 -1.36 4.56 -20.59
CA ALA A 80 -0.36 3.95 -19.72
C ALA A 80 -0.92 2.68 -19.04
N GLU A 81 -2.16 2.71 -18.56
CA GLU A 81 -2.82 1.56 -17.96
C GLU A 81 -2.95 0.39 -18.94
N ARG A 82 -3.42 0.66 -20.17
CA ARG A 82 -3.53 -0.36 -21.23
C ARG A 82 -2.18 -0.98 -21.54
N TYR A 83 -1.15 -0.14 -21.68
CA TYR A 83 0.21 -0.60 -21.95
C TYR A 83 0.76 -1.48 -20.83
N LEU A 84 0.66 -1.05 -19.56
CA LEU A 84 1.10 -1.84 -18.41
C LEU A 84 0.36 -3.18 -18.32
N LYS A 85 -0.96 -3.18 -18.54
CA LYS A 85 -1.75 -4.42 -18.58
C LYS A 85 -1.33 -5.36 -19.71
N ALA A 86 -1.00 -4.82 -20.89
CA ALA A 86 -0.50 -5.62 -22.00
C ALA A 86 0.84 -6.29 -21.67
N LEU A 87 1.66 -5.67 -20.81
CA LEU A 87 2.88 -6.26 -20.25
C LEU A 87 2.63 -7.20 -19.06
N GLY A 88 1.38 -7.45 -18.68
CA GLY A 88 1.00 -8.35 -17.59
C GLY A 88 1.01 -7.69 -16.20
N TYR A 89 1.20 -6.38 -16.10
CA TYR A 89 1.14 -5.70 -14.81
C TYR A 89 -0.29 -5.67 -14.27
N ARG A 90 -0.42 -5.80 -12.95
CA ARG A 90 -1.70 -5.66 -12.25
C ARG A 90 -1.83 -4.27 -11.65
N ILE A 91 -2.83 -3.51 -12.10
CA ILE A 91 -3.12 -2.17 -11.57
C ILE A 91 -3.79 -2.31 -10.19
N LEU A 92 -3.13 -1.80 -9.16
CA LEU A 92 -3.56 -1.86 -7.77
C LEU A 92 -4.37 -0.63 -7.36
N ALA A 93 -3.98 0.55 -7.86
CA ALA A 93 -4.66 1.81 -7.58
C ALA A 93 -4.46 2.79 -8.74
N ARG A 94 -5.34 3.79 -8.79
CA ARG A 94 -5.28 4.93 -9.72
C ARG A 94 -5.52 6.21 -8.93
N ASN A 95 -4.86 7.30 -9.30
CA ASN A 95 -4.86 8.57 -8.55
C ASN A 95 -4.69 8.30 -7.05
N TRP A 96 -3.70 7.45 -6.73
CA TRP A 96 -3.45 7.05 -5.35
C TRP A 96 -2.84 8.24 -4.62
N ARG A 97 -3.39 8.56 -3.45
CA ARG A 97 -2.93 9.67 -2.62
C ARG A 97 -2.31 9.13 -1.36
N SER A 98 -1.20 9.73 -0.94
CA SER A 98 -0.61 9.37 0.34
C SER A 98 -1.63 9.62 1.47
N PRO A 99 -1.77 8.66 2.40
CA PRO A 99 -2.51 8.85 3.63
C PRO A 99 -1.87 9.90 4.56
N ARG A 100 -0.55 10.09 4.48
CA ARG A 100 0.21 11.05 5.29
C ARG A 100 0.00 12.48 4.80
N ASP A 101 0.07 12.67 3.48
CA ASP A 101 -0.25 13.94 2.83
C ASP A 101 -1.04 13.71 1.54
N ARG A 102 -2.31 14.13 1.54
CA ARG A 102 -3.21 13.93 0.40
C ARG A 102 -2.84 14.74 -0.85
N ARG A 103 -1.90 15.69 -0.73
CA ARG A 103 -1.33 16.45 -1.85
C ARG A 103 -0.31 15.62 -2.63
N ASP A 104 0.30 14.63 -1.98
CA ASP A 104 1.20 13.70 -2.64
C ASP A 104 0.35 12.63 -3.35
N GLU A 105 0.46 12.58 -4.67
CA GLU A 105 -0.35 11.73 -5.54
C GLU A 105 0.49 11.01 -6.61
N ALA A 106 0.10 9.77 -6.88
CA ALA A 106 0.60 8.94 -7.97
C ALA A 106 -0.53 8.61 -8.94
N ASP A 107 -0.26 8.70 -10.24
CA ASP A 107 -1.27 8.45 -11.28
C ASP A 107 -1.72 6.98 -11.26
N LEU A 108 -0.76 6.04 -11.24
CA LEU A 108 -1.04 4.62 -11.10
C LEU A 108 -0.12 3.97 -10.07
N ILE A 109 -0.65 2.96 -9.38
CA ILE A 109 0.15 1.97 -8.65
C ILE A 109 -0.08 0.62 -9.30
N ALA A 110 1.00 -0.04 -9.68
CA ALA A 110 0.98 -1.34 -10.35
C ALA A 110 1.83 -2.37 -9.61
N LEU A 111 1.60 -3.63 -9.94
CA LEU A 111 2.41 -4.75 -9.50
C LEU A 111 2.95 -5.44 -10.75
N THR A 112 4.23 -5.80 -10.73
CA THR A 112 4.85 -6.58 -11.80
C THR A 112 4.16 -7.94 -12.01
N PRO A 113 4.30 -8.55 -13.20
CA PRO A 113 3.69 -9.85 -13.50
C PRO A 113 4.06 -10.95 -12.49
N ASP A 114 5.30 -10.94 -12.00
CA ASP A 114 5.83 -11.89 -11.02
C ASP A 114 5.50 -11.53 -9.55
N ALA A 115 4.77 -10.43 -9.33
CA ALA A 115 4.44 -9.88 -8.03
C ALA A 115 5.64 -9.48 -7.14
N ALA A 116 6.86 -9.43 -7.70
CA ALA A 116 8.06 -9.11 -6.95
C ALA A 116 8.24 -7.62 -6.70
N GLU A 117 7.67 -6.74 -7.53
CA GLU A 117 7.91 -5.30 -7.44
C GLU A 117 6.59 -4.51 -7.47
N CYS A 118 6.44 -3.59 -6.52
CA CYS A 118 5.38 -2.59 -6.57
C CYS A 118 5.90 -1.34 -7.30
N VAL A 119 5.17 -0.89 -8.30
CA VAL A 119 5.58 0.22 -9.17
C VAL A 119 4.66 1.41 -8.97
N ILE A 120 5.24 2.54 -8.59
CA ILE A 120 4.60 3.86 -8.64
C ILE A 120 4.82 4.39 -10.05
N VAL A 121 3.75 4.77 -10.73
CA VAL A 121 3.85 5.25 -12.11
C VAL A 121 3.36 6.68 -12.17
N GLU A 122 4.20 7.54 -12.72
CA GLU A 122 3.84 8.90 -13.12
C GLU A 122 3.74 8.96 -14.64
N VAL A 123 2.66 9.54 -15.15
CA VAL A 123 2.35 9.64 -16.57
C VAL A 123 2.58 11.08 -17.03
N LYS A 124 3.31 11.24 -18.14
CA LYS A 124 3.58 12.54 -18.75
C LYS A 124 3.21 12.55 -20.23
N ARG A 125 2.74 13.70 -20.71
CA ARG A 125 2.44 13.91 -22.13
C ARG A 125 3.75 14.14 -22.90
N ALA A 126 3.95 13.42 -24.00
CA ALA A 126 5.12 13.49 -24.86
C ALA A 126 4.95 14.58 -25.91
N ALA A 127 5.72 15.67 -25.80
CA ALA A 127 5.93 16.60 -26.90
C ALA A 127 7.41 16.57 -27.31
N GLY A 128 7.71 16.30 -28.58
CA GLY A 128 9.08 16.31 -29.10
C GLY A 128 10.02 15.25 -28.49
N PRO A 129 11.35 15.50 -28.50
CA PRO A 129 12.36 14.66 -27.85
C PRO A 129 12.03 14.47 -26.36
N TRP A 130 12.30 13.29 -25.82
CA TRP A 130 11.91 12.92 -24.46
C TRP A 130 13.14 12.60 -23.63
N ASP A 131 13.40 13.35 -22.56
CA ASP A 131 14.22 12.92 -21.42
C ASP A 131 13.35 12.88 -20.16
N ALA A 132 13.34 11.74 -19.46
CA ALA A 132 12.56 11.54 -18.24
C ALA A 132 12.99 12.46 -17.10
N LEU A 133 14.28 12.66 -16.90
CA LEU A 133 14.78 13.42 -15.74
C LEU A 133 14.59 14.92 -15.90
N GLU A 134 14.62 15.42 -17.13
CA GLU A 134 14.29 16.82 -17.46
C GLU A 134 12.78 17.09 -17.36
N ARG A 135 11.94 16.08 -17.60
CA ARG A 135 10.47 16.19 -17.56
C ARG A 135 9.89 16.15 -16.14
N VAL A 136 10.69 15.76 -15.14
CA VAL A 136 10.27 15.76 -13.73
C VAL A 136 11.07 16.81 -12.98
N ASP A 137 10.38 17.88 -12.61
CA ASP A 137 10.96 18.95 -11.78
C ASP A 137 11.38 18.42 -10.39
N SER A 138 12.20 19.20 -9.70
CA SER A 138 12.70 18.86 -8.37
C SER A 138 11.58 18.60 -7.35
N ARG A 139 10.49 19.38 -7.44
CA ARG A 139 9.33 19.25 -6.57
C ARG A 139 8.62 17.91 -6.76
N LYS A 140 8.43 17.47 -7.99
CA LYS A 140 7.76 16.22 -8.31
C LYS A 140 8.67 15.03 -7.99
N LYS A 141 9.99 15.15 -8.17
CA LYS A 141 10.96 14.16 -7.65
C LYS A 141 10.81 13.97 -6.14
N GLU A 142 10.70 15.06 -5.39
CA GLU A 142 10.49 15.01 -3.94
C GLU A 142 9.16 14.33 -3.56
N VAL A 143 8.06 14.68 -4.25
CA VAL A 143 6.75 14.03 -4.06
C VAL A 143 6.84 12.52 -4.32
N LEU A 144 7.43 12.11 -5.45
CA LEU A 144 7.58 10.70 -5.82
C LEU A 144 8.45 9.94 -4.80
N TRP A 145 9.50 10.58 -4.29
CA TRP A 145 10.32 10.02 -3.23
C TRP A 145 9.55 9.82 -1.93
N ARG A 146 8.75 10.80 -1.49
CA ARG A 146 7.89 10.66 -0.30
C ARG A 146 6.86 9.55 -0.46
N LEU A 147 6.22 9.45 -1.63
CA LEU A 147 5.26 8.38 -1.95
C LEU A 147 5.91 7.00 -1.85
N LEU A 148 7.12 6.85 -2.38
CA LEU A 148 7.91 5.63 -2.27
C LEU A 148 8.18 5.26 -0.79
N LEU A 149 8.59 6.22 0.04
CA LEU A 149 8.84 6.00 1.47
C LEU A 149 7.56 5.65 2.23
N ASP A 150 6.43 6.23 1.87
CA ASP A 150 5.13 5.94 2.48
C ASP A 150 4.65 4.52 2.15
N LEU A 151 4.80 4.08 0.88
CA LEU A 151 4.48 2.70 0.51
C LEU A 151 5.44 1.70 1.17
N GLU A 152 6.72 2.02 1.27
CA GLU A 152 7.71 1.19 1.98
C GLU A 152 7.34 1.05 3.46
N SER A 153 7.05 2.16 4.13
CA SER A 153 6.63 2.17 5.54
C SER A 153 5.35 1.35 5.74
N ALA A 154 4.36 1.51 4.86
CA ALA A 154 3.11 0.75 4.92
C ALA A 154 3.30 -0.75 4.68
N SER A 155 4.34 -1.13 3.93
CA SER A 155 4.66 -2.52 3.65
C SER A 155 5.35 -3.24 4.81
N ASN A 156 6.13 -2.50 5.62
CA ASN A 156 6.82 -3.02 6.81
C ASN A 156 5.88 -3.10 8.01
N ALA A 157 4.88 -2.21 8.09
CA ALA A 157 3.87 -2.24 9.12
C ALA A 157 2.88 -3.40 8.88
N ARG A 158 3.19 -4.61 9.42
CA ARG A 158 2.30 -5.79 9.42
C ARG A 158 0.85 -5.52 9.89
N ALA A 159 0.61 -4.38 10.56
CA ALA A 159 -0.68 -3.97 11.09
C ALA A 159 -1.50 -2.99 10.23
N SER A 160 -0.94 -2.36 9.19
CA SER A 160 -1.52 -1.12 8.62
C SER A 160 -2.46 -1.33 7.43
N ARG A 161 -3.47 -2.21 7.58
CA ARG A 161 -4.65 -2.22 6.69
C ARG A 161 -5.44 -0.91 6.76
N HIS A 162 -5.30 -0.17 7.87
CA HIS A 162 -5.93 1.13 8.08
C HIS A 162 -5.15 2.30 7.46
N ALA A 163 -3.82 2.25 7.41
CA ALA A 163 -3.02 3.36 6.89
C ALA A 163 -3.24 3.55 5.38
N LEU A 164 -3.32 2.46 4.59
CA LEU A 164 -3.44 2.52 3.13
C LEU A 164 -4.86 2.84 2.61
N GLY A 165 -5.83 3.16 3.48
CA GLY A 165 -7.21 3.46 3.08
C GLY A 165 -7.97 2.26 2.49
N LYS A 166 -8.88 2.50 1.53
CA LYS A 166 -9.78 1.48 0.92
C LYS A 166 -9.08 0.40 0.05
N GLY A 167 -7.76 0.28 0.08
CA GLY A 167 -6.98 -0.59 -0.82
C GLY A 167 -6.52 -1.92 -0.21
N ARG A 168 -7.43 -2.86 0.11
CA ARG A 168 -7.03 -4.21 0.60
C ARG A 168 -6.06 -4.92 -0.36
N THR A 169 -6.26 -4.73 -1.66
CA THR A 169 -5.42 -5.30 -2.72
C THR A 169 -4.01 -4.70 -2.71
N LEU A 170 -3.88 -3.39 -2.52
CA LEU A 170 -2.60 -2.70 -2.44
C LEU A 170 -1.82 -3.14 -1.20
N ALA A 171 -2.46 -3.16 -0.03
CA ALA A 171 -1.81 -3.60 1.20
C ALA A 171 -1.26 -5.03 1.10
N ARG A 172 -2.06 -5.96 0.54
CA ARG A 172 -1.64 -7.35 0.32
C ARG A 172 -0.48 -7.45 -0.68
N ALA A 173 -0.54 -6.69 -1.77
CA ALA A 173 0.52 -6.68 -2.77
C ALA A 173 1.85 -6.17 -2.18
N LEU A 174 1.80 -5.09 -1.41
CA LEU A 174 2.96 -4.52 -0.74
C LEU A 174 3.60 -5.52 0.24
N THR A 175 2.84 -6.34 0.96
CA THR A 175 3.42 -7.35 1.87
C THR A 175 4.38 -8.31 1.15
N HIS A 176 4.10 -8.65 -0.11
CA HIS A 176 4.89 -9.63 -0.87
C HIS A 176 5.93 -8.99 -1.80
N ALA A 177 5.77 -7.72 -2.15
CA ALA A 177 6.74 -7.02 -2.98
C ALA A 177 8.12 -6.95 -2.28
N ARG A 178 9.17 -7.31 -3.01
CA ARG A 178 10.58 -7.27 -2.59
C ARG A 178 11.18 -5.89 -2.81
N SER A 179 10.69 -5.15 -3.79
CA SER A 179 11.10 -3.78 -4.08
C SER A 179 9.91 -2.89 -4.37
N ILE A 180 10.12 -1.59 -4.18
CA ILE A 180 9.21 -0.53 -4.62
C ILE A 180 10.03 0.38 -5.52
N ARG A 181 9.54 0.64 -6.73
CA ARG A 181 10.20 1.55 -7.66
C ARG A 181 9.25 2.57 -8.25
N VAL A 182 9.81 3.63 -8.79
CA VAL A 182 9.10 4.67 -9.51
C VAL A 182 9.45 4.55 -11.00
N ASP A 183 8.43 4.51 -11.83
CA ASP A 183 8.54 4.50 -13.29
C ASP A 183 7.90 5.77 -13.86
N LEU A 184 8.41 6.26 -14.98
CA LEU A 184 7.80 7.33 -15.78
C LEU A 184 7.31 6.77 -17.09
N ILE A 185 6.05 7.02 -17.42
CA ILE A 185 5.47 6.64 -18.70
C ILE A 185 5.13 7.87 -19.51
N GLY A 186 5.66 7.88 -20.73
CA GLY A 186 5.37 8.87 -21.71
C GLY A 186 4.30 8.46 -22.69
N VAL A 187 3.33 9.35 -22.90
CA VAL A 187 2.18 9.10 -23.77
C VAL A 187 1.97 10.24 -24.75
N ARG A 188 1.58 9.90 -25.99
CA ARG A 188 1.25 10.86 -27.06
C ARG A 188 -0.16 10.58 -27.57
N GLY A 189 -0.80 11.58 -28.18
CA GLY A 189 -2.15 11.47 -28.74
C GLY A 189 -3.23 11.85 -27.74
N VAL A 190 -4.50 11.68 -28.08
CA VAL A 190 -5.66 12.03 -27.23
C VAL A 190 -6.71 10.95 -27.34
N GLY A 191 -7.61 10.85 -26.36
CA GLY A 191 -8.69 9.88 -26.35
C GLY A 191 -8.19 8.44 -26.49
N ARG A 192 -8.91 7.68 -27.30
CA ARG A 192 -8.61 6.27 -27.58
C ARG A 192 -7.33 6.06 -28.40
N SER A 193 -6.86 7.08 -29.13
CA SER A 193 -5.63 7.00 -29.92
C SER A 193 -4.38 7.34 -29.11
N ALA A 194 -4.51 7.67 -27.81
CA ALA A 194 -3.35 7.88 -26.96
C ALA A 194 -2.52 6.59 -26.84
N THR A 195 -1.23 6.68 -27.14
CA THR A 195 -0.29 5.55 -27.11
C THR A 195 0.92 5.85 -26.23
N MET A 196 1.47 4.79 -25.64
CA MET A 196 2.77 4.85 -24.96
C MET A 196 3.86 5.12 -26.01
N VAL A 197 4.76 6.06 -25.70
CA VAL A 197 5.93 6.42 -26.51
C VAL A 197 7.22 5.99 -25.82
N ARG A 198 7.29 6.14 -24.49
CA ARG A 198 8.47 5.79 -23.70
C ARG A 198 8.06 5.27 -22.32
N HIS A 199 8.82 4.33 -21.78
CA HIS A 199 8.66 3.83 -20.42
C HIS A 199 10.03 3.77 -19.78
N GLU A 200 10.28 4.69 -18.85
CA GLU A 200 11.52 4.75 -18.08
C GLU A 200 11.29 4.09 -16.74
N THR A 201 12.01 3.00 -16.50
CA THR A 201 11.84 2.17 -15.31
C THR A 201 12.83 2.56 -14.23
N ALA A 202 12.42 2.41 -12.97
CA ALA A 202 13.30 2.49 -11.81
C ALA A 202 14.07 3.84 -11.69
N ILE A 203 13.42 4.96 -12.00
CA ILE A 203 14.02 6.29 -11.77
C ILE A 203 14.36 6.51 -10.29
N PHE A 204 13.59 5.86 -9.41
CA PHE A 204 13.88 5.67 -8.00
C PHE A 204 13.55 4.21 -7.65
N GLU A 205 14.36 3.58 -6.82
CA GLU A 205 14.10 2.22 -6.34
C GLU A 205 14.50 2.10 -4.87
N ARG A 206 13.68 1.38 -4.10
CA ARG A 206 14.03 0.84 -2.79
C ARG A 206 13.81 -0.66 -2.82
N ARG A 207 14.87 -1.40 -2.52
CA ARG A 207 14.79 -2.84 -2.26
C ARG A 207 14.64 -3.06 -0.77
N ARG A 208 13.81 -4.02 -0.38
CA ARG A 208 13.86 -4.54 0.97
C ARG A 208 15.09 -5.41 1.10
N ASP A 209 15.97 -5.02 2.01
CA ASP A 209 17.08 -5.86 2.40
C ASP A 209 16.53 -7.19 2.93
N SER A 210 16.95 -8.30 2.32
CA SER A 210 16.60 -9.66 2.72
C SER A 210 17.07 -10.01 4.14
N LYS A 211 17.86 -9.14 4.79
CA LYS A 211 18.46 -9.34 6.12
C LYS A 211 17.49 -9.29 7.30
N GLN A 212 16.19 -9.07 7.11
CA GLN A 212 15.19 -9.18 8.19
C GLN A 212 14.41 -10.50 8.21
N HIS A 213 14.84 -11.51 7.47
CA HIS A 213 14.65 -12.91 7.87
C HIS A 213 15.90 -13.36 8.64
N SER A 214 16.11 -12.83 9.85
CA SER A 214 16.72 -13.68 10.88
C SER A 214 15.67 -14.76 11.17
N PRO A 215 15.93 -16.04 10.87
CA PRO A 215 15.07 -17.09 11.38
C PRO A 215 15.18 -17.02 12.91
N ALA A 216 14.12 -16.56 13.56
CA ALA A 216 13.92 -16.89 14.95
C ALA A 216 13.93 -18.43 15.03
N HIS A 217 14.75 -18.96 15.95
CA HIS A 217 14.85 -20.37 16.31
C HIS A 217 15.47 -21.34 15.28
N GLN A 218 16.79 -21.26 15.12
CA GLN A 218 17.56 -22.46 15.45
C GLN A 218 18.09 -22.25 16.86
N SER A 219 17.38 -22.83 17.83
CA SER A 219 17.96 -23.24 19.09
C SER A 219 19.08 -24.24 18.81
N HIS A 220 20.24 -23.74 18.39
CA HIS A 220 21.47 -24.41 18.75
C HIS A 220 21.49 -24.40 20.26
N ALA A 221 21.22 -25.57 20.84
CA ALA A 221 21.74 -25.92 22.14
C ALA A 221 23.19 -25.44 22.16
N ARG A 222 23.43 -24.32 22.85
CA ARG A 222 24.77 -24.04 23.32
C ARG A 222 25.03 -25.20 24.27
N ASP A 223 25.91 -26.09 23.86
CA ASP A 223 26.60 -26.93 24.83
C ASP A 223 27.04 -26.00 25.97
N PRO A 224 26.75 -26.36 27.24
CA PRO A 224 27.28 -25.60 28.36
C PRO A 224 28.81 -25.47 28.17
N PRO A 225 29.40 -24.34 28.58
CA PRO A 225 30.84 -24.17 28.48
C PRO A 225 31.52 -25.38 29.12
N ARG A 226 32.27 -26.14 28.32
CA ARG A 226 33.15 -27.19 28.86
C ARG A 226 34.14 -26.47 29.75
N ASP A 227 34.16 -26.84 31.02
CA ASP A 227 35.18 -26.38 31.95
C ASP A 227 36.57 -26.58 31.34
N PRO A 228 37.48 -25.60 31.45
CA PRO A 228 38.85 -25.80 31.02
C PRO A 228 39.45 -27.00 31.76
N PRO A 229 40.33 -27.79 31.11
CA PRO A 229 40.98 -28.92 31.75
C PRO A 229 41.68 -28.46 33.03
N ARG A 230 41.34 -29.08 34.16
CA ARG A 230 42.00 -28.84 35.45
C ARG A 230 43.48 -29.20 35.28
N ASP A 231 44.34 -28.21 35.50
CA ASP A 231 45.79 -28.41 35.58
C ASP A 231 46.10 -29.30 36.80
N PRO A 232 46.66 -30.53 36.60
CA PRO A 232 46.93 -31.46 37.68
C PRO A 232 48.11 -31.04 38.57
N THR A 233 48.80 -29.93 38.29
CA THR A 233 49.99 -29.52 39.05
C THR A 233 49.73 -28.52 40.17
N ARG A 234 48.48 -28.08 40.38
CA ARG A 234 48.12 -27.18 41.48
C ARG A 234 47.83 -27.98 42.76
N ASP A 235 48.87 -28.26 43.53
CA ASP A 235 48.78 -28.74 44.91
C ASP A 235 48.25 -27.60 45.82
N PRO A 236 47.07 -27.75 46.44
CA PRO A 236 46.46 -26.71 47.27
C PRO A 236 47.08 -26.59 48.68
N THR A 237 48.16 -27.31 49.02
CA THR A 237 48.69 -27.34 50.40
C THR A 237 49.90 -26.45 50.68
N ARG A 238 50.33 -25.57 49.76
CA ARG A 238 51.41 -24.60 50.05
C ARG A 238 50.87 -23.24 50.50
N ASP A 239 50.63 -23.12 51.81
CA ASP A 239 50.58 -21.81 52.45
C ASP A 239 51.98 -21.16 52.44
N PRO A 240 52.10 -19.87 52.05
CA PRO A 240 53.36 -19.15 52.19
C PRO A 240 53.65 -18.85 53.67
N PRO A 241 54.93 -18.82 54.08
CA PRO A 241 55.30 -18.51 55.46
C PRO A 241 54.90 -17.08 55.83
N ARG A 242 54.20 -16.94 56.96
CA ARG A 242 53.92 -15.65 57.62
C ARG A 242 55.24 -15.01 58.04
N ASP A 243 55.60 -13.92 57.36
CA ASP A 243 56.67 -13.02 57.80
C ASP A 243 56.24 -12.34 59.12
N GLN A 244 56.94 -12.66 60.20
CA GLN A 244 56.88 -11.91 61.45
C GLN A 244 57.86 -10.75 61.35
N ARG A 245 57.37 -9.51 61.35
CA ARG A 245 58.19 -8.35 61.70
C ARG A 245 57.48 -7.50 62.74
N GLN A 246 58.30 -7.16 63.73
CA GLN A 246 58.06 -6.43 64.97
C GLN A 246 57.76 -4.95 64.71
#